data_AF-A0A536ZAV8-F1
#
_entry.id   AF-A0A536ZAV8-F1
#
_cell.length_a   1.000
_cell.length_b   1.000
_cell.length_c   1.000
_cell.angle_alpha   90.00
_cell.angle_beta   90.00
_cell.angle_gamma   90.00
#
_symmetry.space_group_name_H-M   'P 1'
#
loop_
_entity.id
_entity.type
_entity.pdbx_description
1 polymer ?
#
loop_
_entity_poly.entity_id
_entity_poly.type
_entity_poly.pdbx_seq_one_letter_code
_entity_poly.pdbx_strand_id
1 'polypeptide(L)' 'MRTTLDIDKDVLQAAKERARREKKTAGAVISELARQALTAPPDAPGVREPKARYGFRPFAKRGAVVTNELIDKLREDDAY' A
#
# COMPACT_ATOMS: atom_id res chain seq x y z
N MET A 1 22.15 -13.22 -11.84
CA MET A 1 22.70 -12.67 -13.11
C MET A 1 23.18 -11.26 -12.83
N ARG A 2 24.29 -10.83 -13.44
CA ARG A 2 24.79 -9.45 -13.33
C ARG A 2 24.39 -8.71 -14.61
N THR A 3 23.49 -7.75 -14.46
CA THR A 3 22.92 -6.96 -15.56
C THR A 3 23.01 -5.49 -15.19
N THR A 4 23.32 -4.62 -16.16
CA THR A 4 23.29 -3.17 -15.97
C THR A 4 21.93 -2.66 -16.43
N LEU A 5 21.25 -1.93 -15.56
CA LEU A 5 19.91 -1.37 -15.79
C LEU A 5 19.96 0.10 -15.40
N ASP A 6 19.30 0.95 -16.19
CA ASP A 6 19.03 2.32 -15.79
C ASP A 6 17.79 2.34 -14.88
N ILE A 7 17.87 3.05 -13.76
CA ILE A 7 16.84 3.07 -12.72
C ILE A 7 16.76 4.47 -12.13
N ASP A 8 15.54 4.97 -11.96
CA ASP A 8 15.31 6.26 -11.32
C ASP A 8 15.89 6.31 -9.89
N LYS A 9 16.35 7.50 -9.51
CA LYS A 9 17.08 7.72 -8.25
C LYS A 9 16.22 7.42 -7.03
N ASP A 10 14.94 7.75 -7.07
CA ASP A 10 13.96 7.50 -6.01
C ASP A 10 13.68 6.00 -5.83
N VAL A 11 13.54 5.26 -6.93
CA VAL A 11 13.38 3.79 -6.93
C VAL A 11 14.61 3.13 -6.31
N LEU A 12 15.82 3.55 -6.71
CA LEU A 12 17.06 3.04 -6.13
C LEU A 12 17.16 3.32 -4.62
N GLN A 13 16.73 4.50 -4.17
CA GLN A 13 16.72 4.86 -2.76
C GLN A 13 15.72 3.99 -1.98
N ALA A 14 14.48 3.86 -2.46
CA ALA A 14 13.46 3.02 -1.84
C ALA A 14 13.90 1.55 -1.75
N ALA A 15 14.53 1.04 -2.81
CA ALA A 15 15.09 -0.31 -2.83
C ALA A 15 16.20 -0.49 -1.77
N LYS A 16 17.08 0.49 -1.58
CA LYS A 16 18.13 0.45 -0.55
C LYS A 16 17.56 0.47 0.87
N GLU A 17 16.55 1.29 1.12
CA GLU A 17 15.88 1.34 2.43
C GLU A 17 15.20 0.01 2.76
N ARG A 18 14.48 -0.57 1.79
CA ARG A 18 13.86 -1.88 1.93
C ARG A 18 14.89 -2.99 2.12
N ALA A 19 15.98 -2.96 1.35
CA ALA A 19 17.09 -3.90 1.46
C ALA A 19 17.72 -3.90 2.87
N ARG A 20 17.88 -2.72 3.49
CA ARG A 20 18.36 -2.61 4.88
C ARG A 20 17.41 -3.26 5.87
N ARG A 21 16.09 -3.06 5.72
CA ARG A 21 15.06 -3.65 6.60
C ARG A 21 15.02 -5.18 6.46
N GLU A 22 15.14 -5.69 5.24
CA GLU A 22 15.07 -7.13 4.95
C GLU A 22 16.42 -7.87 5.04
N LYS A 23 17.53 -7.16 5.35
CA LYS A 23 18.90 -7.70 5.34
C LYS A 23 19.28 -8.38 4.01
N LYS A 24 18.79 -7.83 2.89
CA LYS A 24 19.09 -8.28 1.52
C LYS A 24 19.94 -7.24 0.79
N THR A 25 20.46 -7.59 -0.39
CA THR A 25 21.10 -6.60 -1.28
C THR A 25 20.04 -5.84 -2.08
N ALA A 26 20.33 -4.60 -2.47
CA ALA A 26 19.41 -3.81 -3.30
C ALA A 26 19.05 -4.53 -4.62
N GLY A 27 20.03 -5.18 -5.26
CA GLY A 27 19.78 -5.97 -6.47
C GLY A 27 18.87 -7.18 -6.25
N ALA A 28 18.95 -7.83 -5.08
CA ALA A 28 18.05 -8.93 -4.74
C ALA A 28 16.60 -8.43 -4.53
N VAL A 29 16.43 -7.30 -3.83
CA VAL A 29 15.11 -6.67 -3.63
C VAL A 29 14.50 -6.24 -4.97
N ILE A 30 15.27 -5.60 -5.84
CA ILE A 30 14.80 -5.18 -7.17
C ILE A 30 14.42 -6.40 -8.03
N SER A 31 15.23 -7.46 -8.01
CA SER A 31 14.92 -8.71 -8.74
C SER A 31 13.65 -9.37 -8.24
N GLU A 32 13.41 -9.37 -6.93
CA GLU A 32 12.19 -9.91 -6.33
C GLU A 32 10.95 -9.08 -6.69
N LEU A 33 11.06 -7.76 -6.64
CA LEU A 33 10.01 -6.83 -7.07
C LEU A 33 9.67 -6.98 -8.55
N ALA A 34 10.69 -7.05 -9.41
CA ALA A 34 10.50 -7.27 -10.84
C ALA A 34 9.83 -8.62 -11.11
N ARG A 35 10.22 -9.68 -10.39
CA ARG A 35 9.54 -10.99 -10.48
C ARG A 35 8.07 -10.87 -10.09
N GLN A 36 7.77 -10.26 -8.94
CA GLN A 36 6.40 -10.07 -8.48
C GLN A 36 5.56 -9.33 -9.52
N ALA A 37 6.08 -8.24 -10.10
CA ALA A 37 5.38 -7.48 -11.14
C ALA A 37 5.15 -8.28 -12.43
N LEU A 38 6.12 -9.12 -12.84
CA LEU A 38 6.03 -9.93 -14.07
C LEU A 38 5.16 -11.19 -13.89
N THR A 39 5.10 -11.75 -12.69
CA THR A 39 4.29 -12.94 -12.38
C THR A 39 2.92 -12.60 -11.80
N ALA A 40 2.72 -11.36 -11.36
CA ALA A 40 1.41 -10.92 -10.94
C ALA A 40 0.46 -11.08 -12.13
N PRO A 41 -0.71 -11.72 -11.95
CA PRO A 41 -1.75 -11.61 -12.95
C PRO A 41 -1.96 -10.11 -13.21
N PRO A 42 -2.16 -9.68 -14.48
CA PRO A 42 -2.51 -8.29 -14.74
C PRO A 42 -3.62 -7.93 -13.78
N ASP A 43 -3.48 -6.80 -13.07
CA ASP A 43 -4.54 -6.28 -12.21
C ASP A 43 -5.81 -6.33 -13.06
N ALA A 44 -6.64 -7.35 -12.85
CA ALA A 44 -7.99 -7.36 -13.38
C ALA A 44 -8.53 -6.05 -12.83
N PRO A 45 -8.92 -5.07 -13.68
CA PRO A 45 -9.25 -3.74 -13.23
C PRO A 45 -10.16 -3.93 -12.06
N GLY A 46 -9.60 -3.67 -10.87
CA GLY A 46 -10.19 -4.19 -9.65
C GLY A 46 -11.56 -3.59 -9.64
N VAL A 47 -12.59 -4.42 -9.80
CA VAL A 47 -13.95 -3.95 -9.66
C VAL A 47 -13.91 -3.31 -8.28
N ARG A 48 -14.10 -1.98 -8.22
CA ARG A 48 -14.21 -1.22 -6.96
C ARG A 48 -15.54 -1.56 -6.28
N GLU A 49 -15.90 -2.82 -6.28
CA GLU A 49 -17.01 -3.40 -5.54
C GLU A 49 -16.37 -4.11 -4.34
N PRO A 50 -16.66 -3.67 -3.11
CA PRO A 50 -16.20 -4.38 -1.94
C PRO A 50 -16.77 -5.81 -1.98
N LYS A 51 -15.93 -6.80 -1.62
CA LYS A 51 -16.38 -8.18 -1.35
C LYS A 51 -17.52 -8.14 -0.34
N ALA A 52 -18.75 -8.21 -0.82
CA ALA A 52 -19.91 -8.34 0.04
C ALA A 52 -20.07 -9.82 0.42
N ARG A 53 -19.77 -10.18 1.67
CA ARG A 53 -20.56 -11.08 2.53
C ARG A 53 -19.83 -11.39 3.85
N TYR A 54 -20.11 -10.58 4.87
CA TYR A 54 -19.93 -10.94 6.28
C TYR A 54 -21.20 -10.62 7.10
N GLY A 55 -22.39 -10.76 6.50
CA GLY A 55 -23.67 -10.69 7.22
C GLY A 55 -24.23 -9.30 7.51
N PHE A 56 -23.56 -8.21 7.13
CA PHE A 56 -24.10 -6.85 7.25
C PHE A 56 -23.95 -6.06 5.95
N ARG A 57 -24.93 -5.20 5.67
CA ARG A 57 -24.93 -4.26 4.54
C ARG A 57 -24.24 -2.97 5.01
N PRO A 58 -23.11 -2.55 4.41
CA PRO A 58 -22.50 -1.27 4.74
C PRO A 58 -23.48 -0.11 4.56
N PHE A 59 -23.44 0.88 5.45
CA PHE A 59 -24.20 2.11 5.30
C PHE A 59 -23.74 2.89 4.06
N ALA A 60 -24.66 3.61 3.42
CA ALA A 60 -24.33 4.49 2.30
C ALA A 60 -23.29 5.55 2.74
N LYS A 61 -22.39 5.94 1.83
CA LYS A 61 -21.41 7.00 2.10
C LYS A 61 -22.14 8.29 2.45
N ARG A 62 -21.88 8.85 3.63
CA ARG A 62 -22.48 10.11 4.12
C ARG A 62 -21.72 11.37 3.72
N GLY A 63 -20.78 11.29 2.76
CA GLY A 63 -20.06 12.42 2.18
C GLY A 63 -19.07 13.15 3.11
N ALA A 64 -19.17 12.98 4.42
CA ALA A 64 -18.26 13.59 5.39
C ALA A 64 -16.89 12.89 5.38
N VAL A 65 -15.83 13.67 5.23
CA VAL A 65 -14.44 13.22 5.44
C VAL A 65 -14.19 13.19 6.95
N VAL A 66 -13.80 12.03 7.47
CA VAL A 66 -13.43 11.90 8.89
C VAL A 66 -11.93 12.20 9.01
N THR A 67 -11.60 13.28 9.71
CA THR A 67 -10.21 13.69 9.99
C THR A 67 -9.82 13.31 11.43
N ASN A 68 -8.51 13.20 11.71
CA ASN A 68 -8.05 12.98 13.08
C ASN A 68 -8.49 14.09 14.03
N GLU A 69 -8.50 15.35 13.56
CA GLU A 69 -9.01 16.49 14.33
C GLU A 69 -10.48 16.34 14.75
N LEU A 70 -11.33 15.77 13.87
CA LEU A 70 -12.73 15.48 14.19
C LEU A 70 -12.84 14.37 15.24
N ILE A 71 -11.97 13.36 15.16
CA ILE A 71 -11.92 12.26 16.13
C ILE A 71 -11.50 12.77 17.51
N ASP A 72 -10.48 13.63 17.56
CA ASP A 72 -9.95 14.15 18.83
C ASP A 72 -10.96 15.10 19.49
N LYS A 73 -11.66 15.95 18.72
CA LYS A 73 -12.76 16.77 19.25
C LYS A 73 -13.89 15.92 19.85
N LEU A 74 -14.31 14.85 19.17
CA LEU A 74 -15.36 13.97 19.70
C LEU A 74 -14.92 13.28 21.00
N ARG A 75 -13.62 12.93 21.14
CA ARG A 75 -13.09 12.34 22.37
C ARG A 75 -13.04 13.34 23.53
N GLU A 76 -12.77 14.60 23.23
CA GLU A 76 -12.78 15.68 24.21
C GLU A 76 -14.22 16.02 24.63
N ASP A 77 -15.17 15.99 23.69
CA ASP A 77 -16.59 16.29 23.92
C ASP A 77 -17.35 15.14 24.64
N ASP A 78 -16.98 13.87 24.40
CA ASP A 78 -17.53 12.68 25.10
C ASP A 78 -16.86 12.41 26.47
N ALA A 79 -15.95 13.29 26.93
CA ALA A 79 -15.40 13.21 28.27
C ALA A 79 -16.42 13.73 29.31
N TYR A 80 -17.40 12.89 29.64
CA TYR A 80 -18.36 13.10 30.73
C TYR A 80 -18.10 12.14 31.90
#